data_AF-A0A2D4SRZ3-F1
#
_entry.id   AF-A0A2D4SRZ3-F1
#
_cell.length_a   1.000
_cell.length_b   1.000
_cell.length_c   1.000
_cell.angle_alpha   90.00
_cell.angle_beta   90.00
_cell.angle_gamma   90.00
#
_symmetry.space_group_name_H-M   'P 1'
#
loop_
_entity.id
_entity.type
_entity.pdbx_description
1 polymer ?
#
loop_
_entity_poly.entity_id
_entity_poly.type
_entity_poly.pdbx_seq_one_letter_code
_entity_poly.pdbx_strand_id
1 'polypeptide(L)'
;VGIAAVLFIVFGSIIPFVAFIGGLLSLYWGWTLLAPWMAICLGIVCSLQFLFRYSIEKLDDRTGWYAWTHPLANIILVFIIVRSIFGVQASWKGRNFVDGKAEGSS
;
A
#
# COMPACT_ATOMS: atom_id res chain seq x y z
N VAL A 1 14.07 -6.27 -6.99
CA VAL A 1 13.34 -6.59 -5.73
C VAL A 1 12.31 -5.51 -5.38
N GLY A 2 12.67 -4.22 -5.32
CA GLY A 2 11.73 -3.15 -4.95
C GLY A 2 10.46 -3.07 -5.81
N ILE A 3 10.57 -3.18 -7.14
CA ILE A 3 9.41 -3.12 -8.06
C ILE A 3 8.41 -4.26 -7.76
N ALA A 4 8.90 -5.48 -7.54
CA ALA A 4 8.04 -6.62 -7.20
C ALA A 4 7.31 -6.42 -5.87
N ALA A 5 7.97 -5.83 -4.87
CA ALA A 5 7.34 -5.49 -3.59
C ALA A 5 6.25 -4.41 -3.75
N VAL A 6 6.50 -3.38 -4.57
CA VAL A 6 5.50 -2.35 -4.90
C VAL A 6 4.28 -2.98 -5.56
N LEU A 7 4.48 -3.81 -6.59
CA LEU A 7 3.39 -4.48 -7.28
C LEU A 7 2.59 -5.36 -6.31
N PHE A 8 3.27 -6.12 -5.46
CA PHE A 8 2.61 -6.96 -4.45
C PHE A 8 1.75 -6.14 -3.49
N ILE A 9 2.23 -5.01 -2.97
CA ILE A 9 1.45 -4.15 -2.06
C ILE A 9 0.27 -3.51 -2.79
N VAL A 10 0.48 -3.02 -4.02
CA VAL A 10 -0.56 -2.36 -4.81
C VAL A 10 -1.69 -3.32 -5.17
N PHE A 11 -1.38 -4.46 -5.78
CA PHE A 11 -2.39 -5.43 -6.21
C PHE A 11 -2.91 -6.28 -5.06
N GLY A 12 -2.06 -6.62 -4.10
CA GLY A 12 -2.40 -7.48 -2.99
C GLY A 12 -3.10 -6.76 -1.84
N SER A 13 -3.02 -5.43 -1.72
CA SER A 13 -3.63 -4.71 -0.60
C SER A 13 -4.38 -3.44 -1.01
N ILE A 14 -3.74 -2.52 -1.75
CA ILE A 14 -4.33 -1.19 -2.00
C ILE A 14 -5.54 -1.28 -2.95
N ILE A 15 -5.39 -1.95 -4.10
CA ILE A 15 -6.46 -2.07 -5.10
C ILE A 15 -7.71 -2.75 -4.53
N PRO A 16 -7.63 -3.89 -3.82
CA PRO A 16 -8.80 -4.51 -3.21
C PRO A 16 -9.57 -3.58 -2.29
N PHE A 17 -8.88 -2.82 -1.44
CA PHE A 17 -9.51 -1.86 -0.52
C PHE A 17 -10.17 -0.70 -1.26
N VAL A 18 -9.47 -0.10 -2.23
CA VAL A 18 -10.00 1.02 -3.02
C VAL A 18 -11.19 0.55 -3.87
N ALA A 19 -11.10 -0.61 -4.50
CA ALA A 19 -12.19 -1.19 -5.29
C ALA A 19 -13.40 -1.53 -4.41
N PHE A 20 -13.19 -2.06 -3.20
CA PHE A 20 -14.28 -2.36 -2.27
C PHE A 20 -14.99 -1.09 -1.80
N ILE A 21 -14.25 -0.10 -1.29
CA ILE A 21 -14.81 1.17 -0.81
C ILE A 21 -15.48 1.92 -1.97
N GLY A 22 -14.82 2.02 -3.11
CA GLY A 22 -15.37 2.65 -4.32
C GLY A 22 -16.64 1.94 -4.81
N GLY A 23 -16.67 0.61 -4.73
CA GLY A 23 -17.86 -0.19 -5.03
C GLY A 23 -19.03 0.09 -4.11
N LEU A 24 -18.79 0.15 -2.80
CA LEU A 24 -19.82 0.50 -1.82
C LEU A 24 -20.36 1.93 -2.02
N LEU A 25 -19.48 2.89 -2.30
CA LEU A 25 -19.86 4.27 -2.62
C LEU A 25 -20.64 4.36 -3.94
N SER A 26 -20.25 3.59 -4.95
CA SER A 26 -20.98 3.54 -6.22
C SER A 26 -22.40 3.03 -6.01
N LEU A 27 -22.58 1.98 -5.19
CA LEU A 27 -23.88 1.43 -4.86
C LEU A 27 -24.75 2.46 -4.11
N TYR A 28 -24.14 3.25 -3.20
CA TYR A 28 -24.81 4.33 -2.50
C TYR A 28 -25.30 5.45 -3.43
N TRP A 29 -24.52 5.81 -4.45
CA TRP A 29 -24.90 6.80 -5.47
C TRP A 29 -25.74 6.22 -6.62
N GLY A 30 -26.12 4.93 -6.55
CA GLY A 30 -26.92 4.25 -7.57
C GLY A 30 -26.14 3.93 -8.86
N TRP A 31 -24.81 4.03 -8.83
CA TRP A 31 -23.93 3.67 -9.94
C TRP A 31 -23.51 2.21 -9.77
N THR A 32 -23.88 1.33 -10.69
CA THR A 32 -23.44 -0.07 -10.67
C THR A 32 -22.08 -0.22 -11.33
N LEU A 33 -21.01 0.17 -10.63
CA LEU A 33 -19.61 -0.01 -11.08
C LEU A 33 -19.11 -1.45 -10.87
N LEU A 34 -19.71 -2.18 -9.93
CA LEU A 34 -19.28 -3.53 -9.54
C LEU A 34 -20.48 -4.48 -9.49
N ALA A 35 -20.30 -5.68 -10.03
CA ALA A 35 -21.27 -6.75 -9.88
C ALA A 35 -21.38 -7.17 -8.40
N PRO A 36 -22.58 -7.52 -7.89
CA PRO A 36 -22.78 -7.86 -6.47
C PRO A 36 -21.85 -8.96 -5.96
N TRP A 37 -21.56 -9.97 -6.79
CA TRP A 37 -20.63 -11.04 -6.43
C TRP A 37 -19.19 -10.55 -6.26
N MET A 38 -18.75 -9.58 -7.07
CA MET A 38 -17.41 -8.98 -6.94
C MET A 38 -17.30 -8.18 -5.65
N ALA A 39 -18.36 -7.46 -5.25
CA ALA A 39 -18.39 -6.75 -3.98
C ALA A 39 -18.25 -7.71 -2.79
N ILE A 40 -18.89 -8.89 -2.85
CA ILE A 40 -18.75 -9.93 -1.82
C ILE A 40 -17.31 -10.47 -1.79
N CYS A 41 -16.74 -10.82 -2.94
CA CYS A 41 -15.35 -11.31 -3.01
C CYS A 41 -14.35 -10.29 -2.47
N LEU A 42 -14.48 -9.01 -2.86
CA LEU A 42 -13.63 -7.93 -2.38
C LEU A 42 -13.81 -7.71 -0.87
N GLY A 43 -15.05 -7.79 -0.37
CA GLY A 43 -15.34 -7.71 1.06
C GLY A 43 -14.66 -8.82 1.86
N ILE A 44 -14.67 -10.06 1.37
CA ILE A 44 -13.97 -11.18 2.00
C ILE A 44 -12.45 -10.94 2.02
N VAL A 45 -11.87 -10.51 0.90
CA VAL A 45 -10.42 -10.24 0.81
C VAL A 45 -10.01 -9.13 1.79
N CYS A 46 -10.75 -8.01 1.81
CA CYS A 46 -10.47 -6.90 2.73
C CYS A 46 -10.63 -7.33 4.20
N SER A 47 -11.66 -8.14 4.50
CA SER A 47 -11.90 -8.66 5.85
C SER A 47 -10.78 -9.60 6.29
N LEU A 48 -10.30 -10.48 5.42
CA LEU A 48 -9.16 -11.35 5.71
C LEU A 48 -7.90 -10.52 6.01
N GLN A 49 -7.59 -9.52 5.20
CA GLN A 49 -6.46 -8.63 5.45
C GLN A 49 -6.56 -7.94 6.81
N PHE A 50 -7.75 -7.43 7.13
CA PHE A 50 -8.01 -6.80 8.42
C PHE A 50 -7.86 -7.78 9.59
N LEU A 51 -8.44 -8.98 9.49
CA LEU A 51 -8.38 -10.01 10.55
C LEU A 51 -6.96 -10.51 10.79
N PHE A 52 -6.18 -10.72 9.72
CA PHE A 52 -4.76 -11.07 9.84
C PHE A 52 -4.02 -9.97 10.57
N ARG A 53 -4.24 -8.70 10.21
CA ARG A 53 -3.55 -7.59 10.86
C ARG A 53 -3.97 -7.40 12.31
N TYR A 54 -5.26 -7.52 12.59
CA TYR A 54 -5.80 -7.45 13.94
C TYR A 54 -5.21 -8.56 14.83
N SER A 55 -5.10 -9.79 14.30
CA SER A 55 -4.48 -10.91 15.01
C SER A 55 -3.01 -10.63 15.35
N ILE A 56 -2.24 -10.07 14.40
CA ILE A 56 -0.84 -9.68 14.65
C ILE A 56 -0.75 -8.60 15.72
N GLU A 57 -1.61 -7.57 15.66
CA GLU A 57 -1.60 -6.52 16.67
C GLU A 57 -1.98 -7.02 18.06
N LYS A 58 -2.88 -8.00 18.15
CA LYS A 58 -3.22 -8.66 19.40
C LYS A 58 -2.08 -9.51 19.95
N LEU A 59 -1.32 -10.17 19.07
CA LEU A 59 -0.10 -10.88 19.47
C LEU A 59 0.99 -9.91 19.98
N ASP A 60 1.01 -8.68 19.47
CA ASP A 60 1.94 -7.62 19.89
C ASP A 60 1.44 -6.81 21.11
N ASP A 61 0.43 -7.30 21.84
CA ASP A 61 -0.22 -6.62 22.99
C ASP A 61 -0.75 -5.19 22.68
N ARG A 62 -1.15 -4.94 21.43
CA ARG A 62 -1.72 -3.66 21.01
C ARG A 62 -3.24 -3.69 21.03
N THR A 63 -3.83 -2.49 20.99
CA THR A 63 -5.28 -2.30 21.04
C THR A 63 -6.04 -2.89 19.84
N GLY A 64 -5.36 -3.25 18.74
CA GLY A 64 -5.96 -3.86 17.53
C GLY A 64 -6.67 -2.86 16.60
N TRP A 65 -6.98 -1.66 17.10
CA TRP A 65 -7.63 -0.59 16.33
C TRP A 65 -6.74 -0.04 15.20
N TYR A 66 -5.42 -0.20 15.29
CA TYR A 66 -4.50 0.28 14.27
C TYR A 66 -4.54 -0.57 12.99
N ALA A 67 -5.22 -1.72 13.00
CA ALA A 67 -5.45 -2.50 11.79
C ALA A 67 -6.17 -1.71 10.67
N TRP A 68 -6.98 -0.69 11.03
CA TRP A 68 -7.64 0.19 10.06
C TRP A 68 -6.70 1.16 9.35
N THR A 69 -5.56 1.50 9.97
CA THR A 69 -4.56 2.40 9.35
C THR A 69 -3.60 1.64 8.43
N HIS A 70 -3.73 0.31 8.34
CA HIS A 70 -2.86 -0.54 7.53
C HIS A 70 -2.84 -0.19 6.04
N PRO A 71 -3.98 0.09 5.36
CA PRO A 71 -3.95 0.52 3.96
C PRO A 71 -3.17 1.84 3.77
N LEU A 72 -3.27 2.77 4.73
CA LEU A 72 -2.53 4.02 4.72
C LEU A 72 -1.02 3.79 4.90
N ALA A 73 -0.64 2.90 5.82
CA ALA A 73 0.74 2.50 6.01
C ALA A 73 1.33 1.86 4.75
N ASN A 74 0.55 1.03 4.04
CA ASN A 74 0.95 0.42 2.78
C ASN A 74 1.16 1.45 1.65
N ILE A 75 0.32 2.50 1.58
CA ILE A 75 0.51 3.61 0.63
C ILE A 75 1.82 4.35 0.92
N ILE A 76 2.09 4.66 2.19
CA ILE A 76 3.34 5.32 2.61
C ILE A 76 4.54 4.44 2.29
N LEU A 77 4.46 3.13 2.56
CA LEU A 77 5.51 2.17 2.26
C LEU A 77 5.79 2.09 0.75
N VAL A 78 4.76 2.04 -0.08
CA VAL A 78 4.89 2.09 -1.54
C VAL A 78 5.59 3.38 -1.97
N PHE A 79 5.19 4.53 -1.42
CA PHE A 79 5.84 5.80 -1.73
C PHE A 79 7.34 5.80 -1.37
N ILE A 80 7.70 5.28 -0.20
CA ILE A 80 9.11 5.15 0.24
C ILE A 80 9.89 4.24 -0.70
N ILE A 81 9.34 3.06 -1.03
CA ILE A 81 10.01 2.10 -1.92
C ILE A 81 10.17 2.66 -3.33
N VAL A 82 9.13 3.28 -3.88
CA VAL A 82 9.18 3.94 -5.20
C VAL A 82 10.25 5.04 -5.18
N ARG A 83 10.23 5.92 -4.18
CA ARG A 83 11.24 6.97 -4.02
C ARG A 83 12.65 6.41 -3.90
N SER A 84 12.82 5.30 -3.21
CA SER A 84 14.12 4.61 -3.08
C SER A 84 14.58 3.95 -4.37
N ILE A 85 13.67 3.39 -5.19
CA ILE A 85 14.01 2.79 -6.49
C ILE A 85 14.47 3.86 -7.49
N PHE A 86 13.79 5.00 -7.51
CA PHE A 86 14.09 6.06 -8.47
C PHE A 86 15.25 6.97 -8.05
N GLY A 87 15.83 6.74 -6.86
CA GLY A 87 17.02 7.42 -6.35
C GLY A 87 16.78 8.90 -6.06
N VAL A 88 17.07 9.33 -4.84
CA VAL A 88 17.18 10.78 -4.57
C VAL A 88 18.54 11.22 -5.11
N GLN A 89 18.55 11.75 -6.34
CA GLN A 89 19.73 12.41 -6.89
C GLN A 89 19.85 13.78 -6.23
N ALA A 90 20.88 13.97 -5.41
CA ALA A 90 21.21 15.27 -4.84
C ALA A 90 22.47 15.80 -5.54
N SER A 91 22.38 16.97 -6.17
CA SER A 91 23.57 17.68 -6.66
C SER A 91 24.13 18.53 -5.53
N TRP A 92 25.35 18.25 -5.08
CA TRP A 92 26.01 19.02 -4.03
C TRP A 92 27.46 19.34 -4.41
N LYS A 93 27.79 20.64 -4.42
CA LYS A 93 29.11 21.17 -4.86
C LYS A 93 29.57 20.58 -6.22
N GLY A 94 28.66 20.50 -7.20
CA GLY A 94 28.98 20.00 -8.54
C GLY A 94 29.19 18.49 -8.65
N ARG A 95 28.91 17.71 -7.59
CA ARG A 95 28.89 16.25 -7.61
C ARG A 95 27.48 15.73 -7.49
N ASN A 96 27.15 14.69 -8.24
CA ASN A 96 25.87 13.99 -8.13
C ASN A 96 26.00 12.89 -7.08
N PHE A 97 25.08 12.87 -6.13
CA PHE A 97 24.96 11.84 -5.11
C PHE A 97 23.72 11.03 -5.40
N VAL A 98 23.89 9.72 -5.59
CA VAL A 98 22.79 8.75 -5.73
C VAL A 98 22.80 7.89 -4.47
N ASP A 99 21.71 7.90 -3.72
CA ASP A 99 21.56 7.15 -2.47
C ASP A 99 22.73 7.35 -1.48
N GLY A 100 23.23 8.58 -1.39
CA GLY A 100 24.31 8.96 -0.47
C GLY A 100 25.72 8.54 -0.92
N LYS A 101 25.87 7.84 -2.05
CA LYS A 101 27.17 7.57 -2.68
C LYS A 101 27.45 8.61 -3.75
N ALA A 102 28.66 9.15 -3.75
CA ALA A 102 29.12 10.03 -4.82
C ALA A 102 29.33 9.22 -6.10
N GLU A 103 28.72 9.62 -7.21
CA GLU A 103 29.13 9.13 -8.53
C GLU A 103 30.54 9.68 -8.81
N GLY A 104 31.54 8.80 -8.85
CA GLY A 104 32.90 9.16 -9.28
C GLY A 104 34.09 8.65 -8.45
N SER A 105 33.92 7.77 -7.45
CA SER A 105 35.05 7.06 -6.84
C SER A 105 35.08 5.61 -7.29
N SER A 106 35.52 5.39 -8.53
CA SER A 106 36.14 4.14 -8.96
C SER A 106 37.55 4.04 -8.42
#